data_AF-A0A3G6URB7-F1
#
_entry.id   AF-A0A3G6URB7-F1
#
_cell.length_a   1.000
_cell.length_b   1.000
_cell.length_c   1.000
_cell.angle_alpha   90.00
_cell.angle_beta   90.00
_cell.angle_gamma   90.00
#
_symmetry.space_group_name_H-M   'P 1'
#
loop_
_entity.id
_entity.type
_entity.pdbx_description
1 polymer ?
#
loop_
_entity_poly.entity_id
_entity_poly.type
_entity_poly.pdbx_seq_one_letter_code
_entity_poly.pdbx_strand_id
1 'polypeptide(L)'
;MEGKGRITVSLFEERIELADSGPGIPEGEQPYIFERFFRGVKKKVKVRGLGLPFSRMLAKALGGDLVLKESNSGGSVFSVLLK
;
A
#
# COMPACT_ATOMS: atom_id res chain seq x y z
N MET A 1 20.45 1.50 8.67
CA MET A 1 19.37 1.52 7.67
C MET A 1 18.99 2.97 7.44
N GLU A 2 19.68 3.69 6.54
CA GLU A 2 19.29 5.05 6.16
C GLU A 2 18.42 4.98 4.91
N GLY A 3 17.14 4.66 5.10
CA GLY A 3 16.15 4.81 4.06
C GLY A 3 15.50 6.18 4.20
N LYS A 4 16.04 7.20 3.53
CA LYS A 4 15.30 8.47 3.36
C LYS A 4 14.11 8.17 2.46
N GLY A 5 12.91 8.17 3.03
CA GLY A 5 11.65 8.03 2.32
C GLY A 5 10.67 9.04 2.90
N ARG A 6 9.86 9.65 2.04
CA ARG A 6 8.79 10.54 2.46
C ARG A 6 7.47 9.79 2.36
N ILE A 7 6.67 9.91 3.41
CA ILE A 7 5.25 9.52 3.38
C ILE A 7 4.46 10.79 3.67
N THR A 8 3.50 11.09 2.81
CA THR A 8 2.51 12.14 3.01
C THR A 8 1.18 11.47 3.35
N VAL A 9 0.53 11.94 4.40
CA VAL A 9 -0.81 11.49 4.80
C VAL A 9 -1.78 12.65 4.62
N SER A 10 -2.86 12.40 3.89
CA SER A 10 -3.91 13.38 3.62
C SER A 10 -5.24 12.85 4.12
N LEU A 11 -5.96 13.67 4.89
CA LEU A 11 -7.29 13.35 5.39
C LEU A 11 -8.35 14.01 4.50
N PHE A 12 -9.35 13.25 4.12
CA PHE A 12 -10.56 13.68 3.44
C PHE A 12 -11.78 13.21 4.23
N GLU A 13 -12.96 13.72 3.90
CA GLU A 13 -14.21 13.42 4.62
C GLU A 13 -14.48 11.90 4.75
N GLU A 14 -14.28 11.13 3.67
CA GLU A 14 -14.57 9.69 3.63
C GLU A 14 -13.34 8.81 3.38
N ARG A 15 -12.11 9.37 3.46
CA ARG A 15 -10.90 8.58 3.22
C ARG A 15 -9.62 9.19 3.78
N ILE A 16 -8.63 8.33 3.98
CA ILE A 16 -7.25 8.72 4.28
C ILE A 16 -6.37 8.24 3.12
N GLU A 17 -5.62 9.16 2.50
CA GLU A 17 -4.64 8.83 1.47
C GLU A 17 -3.22 8.82 2.03
N LEU A 18 -2.45 7.79 1.68
CA LEU A 18 -1.03 7.66 1.99
C LEU A 18 -0.24 7.64 0.69
N ALA A 19 0.61 8.64 0.48
CA ALA A 19 1.51 8.73 -0.67
C ALA A 19 2.96 8.55 -0.22
N ASP A 20 3.67 7.56 -0.75
CA ASP A 20 5.10 7.37 -0.49
C ASP A 20 5.97 7.83 -1.67
N SER A 21 7.28 7.99 -1.43
CA SER A 21 8.27 8.37 -2.45
C SER A 21 9.19 7.22 -2.84
N GLY A 22 8.70 5.98 -2.76
CA GLY A 22 9.42 4.77 -3.11
C GLY A 22 9.45 4.51 -4.62
N PRO A 23 9.94 3.34 -5.05
CA PRO A 23 10.08 2.98 -6.47
C PRO A 23 8.76 2.58 -7.15
N GLY A 24 7.64 2.62 -6.42
CA GLY A 24 6.34 2.10 -6.85
C GLY A 24 6.26 0.58 -6.98
N ILE A 25 5.17 0.15 -7.61
CA ILE A 25 4.76 -1.25 -7.80
C ILE A 25 4.60 -1.49 -9.31
N PRO A 26 5.33 -2.45 -9.90
CA PRO A 26 5.16 -2.83 -11.30
C PRO A 26 3.71 -3.17 -11.61
N GLU A 27 3.21 -2.73 -12.76
CA GLU A 27 1.80 -2.92 -13.17
C GLU A 27 1.34 -4.38 -13.07
N GLY A 28 2.15 -5.33 -13.57
CA GLY A 28 1.86 -6.76 -13.48
C GLY A 28 1.83 -7.34 -12.06
N GLU A 29 2.33 -6.61 -11.06
CA GLU A 29 2.29 -7.02 -9.65
C GLU A 29 1.09 -6.41 -8.89
N GLN A 30 0.54 -5.28 -9.35
CA GLN A 30 -0.50 -4.52 -8.64
C GLN A 30 -1.75 -5.34 -8.27
N PRO A 31 -2.26 -6.26 -9.11
CA PRO A 31 -3.42 -7.09 -8.75
C PRO A 31 -3.19 -8.00 -7.54
N TYR A 32 -1.93 -8.37 -7.28
CA TYR A 32 -1.57 -9.42 -6.32
C TYR A 32 -1.06 -8.87 -4.98
N ILE A 33 -0.83 -7.56 -4.85
CA ILE A 33 -0.21 -6.97 -3.64
C ILE A 33 -1.00 -7.14 -2.35
N PHE A 34 -2.29 -7.45 -2.46
CA PHE A 34 -3.16 -7.75 -1.32
C PHE A 34 -3.30 -9.25 -1.03
N GLU A 35 -2.68 -10.11 -1.83
CA GLU A 35 -2.64 -11.55 -1.58
C GLU A 35 -1.66 -11.87 -0.46
N ARG A 36 -2.04 -12.83 0.40
CA ARG A 36 -1.17 -13.27 1.49
C ARG A 36 0.09 -13.89 0.93
N PHE A 37 1.24 -13.53 1.51
CA PHE A 37 2.55 -14.05 1.13
C PHE A 37 3.06 -13.59 -0.25
N PHE A 38 2.31 -12.76 -0.98
CA PHE A 38 2.80 -12.17 -2.22
C PHE A 38 4.03 -11.29 -1.95
N ARG A 39 5.01 -11.37 -2.86
CA ARG A 39 6.24 -10.56 -2.83
C ARG A 39 6.59 -10.12 -4.23
N GLY A 40 6.77 -8.81 -4.39
CA GLY A 40 7.30 -8.25 -5.63
C GLY A 40 8.75 -8.68 -5.91
N VAL A 41 9.09 -8.79 -7.19
CA VAL A 41 10.33 -9.42 -7.68
C VAL A 41 11.59 -8.68 -7.18
N LYS A 42 11.47 -7.38 -6.86
CA LYS A 42 12.61 -6.52 -6.48
C LYS A 42 12.91 -6.44 -4.97
N LYS A 43 12.08 -7.02 -4.07
CA LYS A 43 12.28 -6.85 -2.62
C LYS A 43 13.12 -7.98 -2.01
N LYS A 44 14.41 -7.70 -1.76
CA LYS A 44 15.38 -8.57 -1.03
C LYS A 44 15.15 -8.66 0.49
N VAL A 45 14.08 -8.07 1.04
CA VAL A 45 13.87 -7.98 2.50
C VAL A 45 13.14 -9.23 3.03
N LYS A 46 13.57 -9.77 4.18
CA LYS A 46 12.99 -10.94 4.90
C LYS A 46 11.59 -10.70 5.51
N VAL A 47 10.73 -9.87 4.91
CA VAL A 47 9.36 -9.66 5.42
C VAL A 47 8.39 -10.62 4.73
N ARG A 48 7.47 -11.23 5.47
CA ARG A 48 6.59 -12.33 5.02
C ARG A 48 5.47 -11.95 4.03
N GLY A 49 5.42 -10.72 3.50
CA GLY A 49 4.35 -10.29 2.58
C GLY A 49 2.96 -10.27 3.24
N LEU A 50 2.89 -9.85 4.51
CA LEU A 50 1.66 -9.89 5.30
C LEU A 50 1.07 -8.50 5.61
N GLY A 51 1.82 -7.42 5.40
CA GLY A 51 1.40 -6.06 5.75
C GLY A 51 0.12 -5.62 5.04
N LEU A 52 0.17 -5.47 3.70
CA LEU A 52 -0.99 -5.04 2.90
C LEU A 52 -2.22 -5.95 3.03
N PRO A 53 -2.09 -7.29 3.01
CA PRO A 53 -3.23 -8.17 3.24
C PRO A 53 -3.92 -7.92 4.59
N PHE A 54 -3.16 -7.74 5.67
CA PHE A 54 -3.74 -7.47 6.99
C PHE A 54 -4.32 -6.06 7.10
N SER A 55 -3.64 -5.05 6.55
CA SER A 55 -4.17 -3.68 6.54
C SER A 55 -5.51 -3.61 5.79
N ARG A 56 -5.64 -4.31 4.66
CA ARG A 56 -6.91 -4.37 3.93
C ARG A 56 -7.99 -5.14 4.69
N MET A 57 -7.62 -6.24 5.33
CA MET A 57 -8.54 -7.01 6.19
C MET A 57 -9.08 -6.14 7.35
N LEU A 58 -8.22 -5.35 8.00
CA LEU A 58 -8.61 -4.43 9.07
C LEU A 58 -9.51 -3.31 8.57
N ALA A 59 -9.17 -2.67 7.45
CA ALA A 59 -10.02 -1.63 6.85
C ALA A 59 -11.43 -2.17 6.53
N LYS A 60 -11.51 -3.38 5.96
CA LYS A 60 -12.81 -4.06 5.71
C LYS A 60 -13.57 -4.39 6.99
N ALA A 61 -12.88 -4.85 8.04
CA ALA A 61 -13.50 -5.12 9.33
C ALA A 61 -14.11 -3.86 9.99
N LEU A 62 -13.56 -2.69 9.68
CA LEU A 62 -14.07 -1.38 10.11
C LEU A 62 -15.13 -0.79 9.16
N GLY A 63 -15.62 -1.57 8.18
CA GLY A 63 -16.67 -1.15 7.24
C GLY A 63 -16.17 -0.41 5.98
N GLY A 64 -14.86 -0.19 5.87
CA GLY A 64 -14.20 0.47 4.74
C GLY A 64 -13.51 -0.49 3.77
N ASP A 65 -12.47 -0.01 3.08
CA ASP A 65 -11.53 -0.85 2.31
C ASP A 65 -10.16 -0.14 2.22
N LEU A 66 -9.11 -0.90 1.90
CA LEU A 66 -7.80 -0.36 1.51
C LEU A 66 -7.58 -0.68 0.03
N VAL A 67 -7.36 0.36 -0.76
CA VAL A 67 -7.13 0.25 -2.21
C VAL A 67 -5.81 0.89 -2.62
N LEU A 68 -5.20 0.37 -3.68
CA LEU A 68 -4.15 1.07 -4.40
C LEU A 68 -4.83 2.05 -5.37
N LYS A 69 -4.58 3.35 -5.20
CA LYS A 69 -5.11 4.40 -6.08
C LYS A 69 -4.21 4.62 -7.28
N GLU A 70 -2.90 4.66 -7.05
CA GLU A 70 -1.90 4.89 -8.09
C GLU A 70 -0.57 4.25 -7.69
N SER A 71 0.19 3.74 -8.66
CA SER A 71 1.61 3.49 -8.45
C SER A 71 2.43 3.61 -9.72
N ASN A 72 3.53 4.34 -9.63
CA ASN A 72 4.47 4.59 -10.72
C ASN A 72 5.90 4.73 -10.16
N SER A 73 6.87 5.11 -11.00
CA SER A 73 8.29 5.23 -10.59
C SER A 73 8.56 6.28 -9.49
N GLY A 74 7.61 7.17 -9.22
CA GLY A 74 7.66 8.19 -8.16
C GLY A 74 7.04 7.79 -6.83
N GLY A 75 6.40 6.61 -6.73
CA GLY A 75 5.81 6.11 -5.50
C GLY A 75 4.51 5.33 -5.66
N SER A 76 3.83 5.11 -4.54
CA SER A 76 2.48 4.56 -4.50
C SER A 76 1.57 5.46 -3.68
N VAL A 77 0.30 5.52 -4.09
CA VAL A 77 -0.78 6.16 -3.34
C VAL A 77 -1.78 5.08 -2.94
N PHE A 78 -1.96 4.88 -1.64
CA PHE A 78 -2.97 4.01 -1.06
C PHE A 78 -4.09 4.84 -0.46
N SER A 79 -5.33 4.36 -0.57
CA SER A 79 -6.51 5.00 0.01
C SER A 79 -7.21 4.05 0.97
N VAL A 80 -7.30 4.45 2.24
CA VAL A 80 -8.19 3.82 3.22
C VAL A 80 -9.53 4.53 3.11
N LEU A 81 -10.53 3.83 2.59
CA LEU A 81 -11.91 4.31 2.54
C LEU A 81 -12.55 4.13 3.91
N LEU A 82 -13.22 5.15 4.40
CA LEU A 82 -13.95 5.17 5.67
C LEU A 82 -15.45 5.22 5.36
N LYS A 83 -16.26 4.63 6.22
CA LYS A 83 -17.72 4.70 6.18
C LYS A 83 -18.24 5.48 7.37
#